data_AF-A0A812LTR0-F1
#
_entry.id   AF-A0A812LTR0-F1
#
_cell.length_a   1.000
_cell.length_b   1.000
_cell.length_c   1.000
_cell.angle_alpha   90.00
_cell.angle_beta   90.00
_cell.angle_gamma   90.00
#
_symmetry.space_group_name_H-M   'P 1'
#
loop_
_entity.id
_entity.type
_entity.pdbx_description
1 polymer ?
#
loop_
_entity_poly.entity_id
_entity_poly.type
_entity_poly.pdbx_seq_one_letter_code
_entity_poly.pdbx_strand_id
1 'polypeptide(L)'
;MNRLPTGEDLRRLKYMDMVVRETLRLCAPVQVAQRGLTQPVQCGEYTLLPGGHSGRGNSWIAIHIMGISLSKKYWGENHKEFIPERFEPEKLAKFHPFQFIPFGGGRRLCIGNLFAITQAKTLLSIMLRKFYVRIEPDKPVKIDPKDIATPLPASKGGGVWLNFTSRDYDEPAAAEFDTAPGALYESFLNEATAQSFAGQSFAKSLRPSAVGSFFAGPRPPLLVLWGGEFGTTLSAAQDFVSAAEQRNFPVELKALDEVKPAALLAGDVKSESGVVPVVLILVATYNGHPPPNAASFLKELAEVPAAEEGSSSLSFAVLGVGNSNWVSTFVKAAKDVEKGLIRAGANRMLPLEAADKNDAFERQLRTWRKVIFTQFASSPAELVREAEGESYAEAMAEQLKLETSGGSPATTMQANFTEKMGYQTCTVSINEELCMQSDASSPSVRQIVIDRPGGCSYACGDHLEVRPRRAEV
;
A
#
# COMPACT_ATOMS: atom_id res chain seq x y z
N MET A 1 7.09 17.44 -24.92
CA MET A 1 7.53 16.33 -24.00
C MET A 1 8.90 16.58 -23.30
N ASN A 2 9.37 17.85 -23.23
CA ASN A 2 10.63 18.27 -22.57
C ASN A 2 10.53 18.43 -21.04
N ARG A 3 9.38 18.12 -20.43
CA ARG A 3 9.21 18.17 -18.99
C ARG A 3 9.89 16.98 -18.29
N LEU A 4 10.39 17.19 -17.08
CA LEU A 4 10.87 16.09 -16.24
C LEU A 4 9.72 15.12 -15.90
N PRO A 5 10.01 13.82 -15.70
CA PRO A 5 8.94 12.88 -15.38
C PRO A 5 8.44 13.17 -13.97
N THR A 6 7.13 13.31 -13.82
CA THR A 6 6.50 13.45 -12.50
C THR A 6 6.34 12.08 -11.86
N GLY A 7 6.01 12.06 -10.57
CA GLY A 7 5.65 10.80 -9.90
C GLY A 7 4.53 10.05 -10.63
N GLU A 8 3.55 10.77 -11.20
CA GLU A 8 2.46 10.17 -11.97
C GLU A 8 2.93 9.50 -13.26
N ASP A 9 3.85 10.13 -14.00
CA ASP A 9 4.42 9.51 -15.19
C ASP A 9 5.12 8.20 -14.84
N LEU A 10 5.94 8.21 -13.77
CA LEU A 10 6.68 7.01 -13.34
C LEU A 10 5.76 5.86 -12.96
N ARG A 11 4.58 6.15 -12.42
CA ARG A 11 3.56 5.13 -12.09
C ARG A 11 2.97 4.49 -13.33
N ARG A 12 2.76 5.26 -14.41
CA ARG A 12 2.21 4.77 -15.68
C ARG A 12 3.20 3.91 -16.48
N LEU A 13 4.51 4.01 -16.21
CA LEU A 13 5.56 3.24 -16.89
C LEU A 13 5.60 1.75 -16.44
N LYS A 14 4.50 1.01 -16.64
CA LYS A 14 4.32 -0.38 -16.21
C LYS A 14 5.36 -1.32 -16.83
N TYR A 15 5.64 -1.17 -18.14
CA TYR A 15 6.64 -2.00 -18.81
C TYR A 15 8.06 -1.70 -18.30
N MET A 16 8.37 -0.45 -18.00
CA MET A 16 9.65 -0.09 -17.39
C MET A 16 9.82 -0.73 -16.00
N ASP A 17 8.73 -0.86 -15.24
CA ASP A 17 8.72 -1.59 -13.96
C ASP A 17 9.13 -3.06 -14.16
N MET A 18 8.54 -3.72 -15.16
CA MET A 18 8.87 -5.09 -15.53
C MET A 18 10.33 -5.24 -15.94
N VAL A 19 10.84 -4.30 -16.76
CA VAL A 19 12.25 -4.26 -17.18
C VAL A 19 13.17 -4.12 -15.97
N VAL A 20 12.90 -3.15 -15.08
CA VAL A 20 13.71 -2.92 -13.86
C VAL A 20 13.69 -4.15 -12.95
N ARG A 21 12.55 -4.80 -12.75
CA ARG A 21 12.44 -6.01 -11.93
C ARG A 21 13.20 -7.18 -12.53
N GLU A 22 13.14 -7.37 -13.85
CA GLU A 22 13.90 -8.42 -14.53
C GLU A 22 15.41 -8.16 -14.50
N THR A 23 15.82 -6.89 -14.61
CA THR A 23 17.22 -6.49 -14.36
C THR A 23 17.64 -6.86 -12.94
N LEU A 24 16.82 -6.53 -11.93
CA LEU A 24 17.11 -6.87 -10.53
C LEU A 24 17.10 -8.37 -10.24
N ARG A 25 16.36 -9.17 -11.03
CA ARG A 25 16.38 -10.63 -10.93
C ARG A 25 17.72 -11.19 -11.41
N LEU A 26 18.15 -10.77 -12.60
CA LEU A 26 19.38 -11.26 -13.23
C LEU A 26 20.64 -10.64 -12.64
N CYS A 27 20.53 -9.45 -12.08
CA CYS A 27 21.62 -8.66 -11.51
C CYS A 27 21.19 -8.08 -10.16
N ALA A 28 20.90 -8.94 -9.18
CA ALA A 28 20.50 -8.50 -7.86
C ALA A 28 21.66 -7.75 -7.16
N PRO A 29 21.41 -6.58 -6.56
CA PRO A 29 22.43 -5.84 -5.82
C PRO A 29 22.87 -6.59 -4.56
N VAL A 30 22.00 -7.42 -4.00
CA VAL A 30 22.34 -8.34 -2.89
C VAL A 30 22.38 -9.76 -3.42
N GLN A 31 23.59 -10.33 -3.51
CA GLN A 31 23.79 -11.69 -4.03
C GLN A 31 23.50 -12.77 -2.97
N VAL A 32 23.94 -12.52 -1.73
CA VAL A 32 23.77 -13.41 -0.58
C VAL A 32 23.42 -12.57 0.64
N ALA A 33 22.36 -12.97 1.37
CA ALA A 33 22.03 -12.36 2.65
C ALA A 33 22.36 -13.34 3.79
N GLN A 34 23.19 -12.91 4.73
CA GLN A 34 23.58 -13.73 5.89
C GLN A 34 22.69 -13.44 7.10
N ARG A 35 22.40 -14.47 7.89
CA ARG A 35 21.67 -14.38 9.16
C ARG A 35 22.43 -15.15 10.24
N GLY A 36 22.67 -14.48 11.36
CA GLY A 36 23.09 -15.12 12.61
C GLY A 36 21.88 -15.59 13.41
N LEU A 37 22.08 -16.63 14.21
CA LEU A 37 21.06 -17.20 15.08
C LEU A 37 21.27 -16.72 16.50
N THR A 38 20.22 -16.21 17.15
CA THR A 38 20.24 -15.78 18.55
C THR A 38 19.86 -16.91 19.51
N GLN A 39 19.11 -17.89 19.02
CA GLN A 39 18.64 -19.07 19.75
C GLN A 39 18.70 -20.30 18.82
N PRO A 40 18.69 -21.53 19.36
CA PRO A 40 18.60 -22.73 18.53
C PRO A 40 17.35 -22.70 17.65
N VAL A 41 17.49 -23.07 16.37
CA VAL A 41 16.38 -23.12 15.40
C VAL A 41 16.32 -24.51 14.76
N GLN A 42 15.16 -25.14 14.80
CA GLN A 42 14.92 -26.38 14.07
C GLN A 42 14.70 -26.07 12.58
N CYS A 43 15.52 -26.67 11.71
CA CYS A 43 15.44 -26.55 10.26
C CYS A 43 15.40 -27.96 9.64
N GLY A 44 14.18 -28.45 9.41
CA GLY A 44 13.96 -29.85 9.02
C GLY A 44 14.44 -30.80 10.12
N GLU A 45 15.34 -31.72 9.76
CA GLU A 45 15.93 -32.69 10.69
C GLU A 45 17.11 -32.13 11.49
N TYR A 46 17.57 -30.92 11.17
CA TYR A 46 18.75 -30.32 11.80
C TYR A 46 18.37 -29.27 12.85
N THR A 47 19.07 -29.27 13.98
CA THR A 47 19.01 -28.18 14.97
C THR A 47 20.20 -27.24 14.75
N LEU A 48 19.93 -26.03 14.29
CA LEU A 48 20.95 -25.01 14.09
C LEU A 48 21.19 -24.26 15.40
N LEU A 49 22.41 -24.31 15.93
CA LEU A 49 22.77 -23.63 17.18
C LEU A 49 22.98 -22.12 16.97
N PRO A 50 22.81 -21.29 18.02
CA PRO A 50 23.14 -19.86 17.97
C PRO A 50 24.54 -19.59 17.44
N GLY A 51 24.73 -18.48 16.71
CA GLY A 51 26.03 -18.14 16.13
C GLY A 51 26.00 -16.94 15.17
N GLY A 52 27.18 -16.40 14.91
CA GLY A 52 27.44 -15.43 13.85
C GLY A 52 27.65 -13.97 14.25
N HIS A 53 26.82 -13.38 15.11
CA HIS A 53 27.01 -11.95 15.47
C HIS A 53 27.85 -11.70 16.74
N SER A 54 28.03 -12.69 17.62
CA SER A 54 28.64 -12.52 18.95
C SER A 54 29.88 -13.39 19.22
N GLY A 55 30.40 -14.08 18.19
CA GLY A 55 31.64 -14.86 18.30
C GLY A 55 31.56 -16.16 19.12
N ARG A 56 30.38 -16.56 19.61
CA ARG A 56 30.15 -17.89 20.20
C ARG A 56 29.13 -18.65 19.35
N GLY A 57 29.55 -19.81 18.84
CA GLY A 57 28.80 -20.66 17.91
C GLY A 57 29.04 -20.32 16.43
N ASN A 58 29.12 -21.35 15.58
CA ASN A 58 29.59 -21.25 14.18
C ASN A 58 28.47 -21.31 13.12
N SER A 59 27.20 -21.32 13.51
CA SER A 59 26.11 -21.48 12.53
C SER A 59 25.75 -20.14 11.89
N TRP A 60 25.87 -20.07 10.57
CA TRP A 60 25.37 -18.98 9.74
C TRP A 60 24.36 -19.52 8.74
N ILE A 61 23.26 -18.80 8.54
CA ILE A 61 22.34 -19.08 7.44
C ILE A 61 22.66 -18.12 6.30
N ALA A 62 23.08 -18.66 5.16
CA ALA A 62 23.27 -17.91 3.93
C ALA A 62 22.05 -18.08 3.03
N ILE A 63 21.30 -17.00 2.83
CA ILE A 63 20.20 -16.94 1.86
C ILE A 63 20.81 -16.54 0.52
N HIS A 64 20.94 -17.53 -0.38
CA HIS A 64 21.56 -17.34 -1.69
C HIS A 64 20.56 -16.74 -2.69
N ILE A 65 20.40 -15.41 -2.67
CA ILE A 65 19.42 -14.66 -3.44
C ILE A 65 19.59 -14.92 -4.94
N MET A 66 20.81 -14.85 -5.48
CA MET A 66 21.02 -15.13 -6.90
C MET A 66 20.70 -16.57 -7.30
N GLY A 67 20.90 -17.53 -6.39
CA GLY A 67 20.50 -18.92 -6.65
C GLY A 67 18.99 -19.05 -6.78
N ILE A 68 18.24 -18.31 -5.97
CA ILE A 68 16.78 -18.26 -6.08
C ILE A 68 16.39 -17.57 -7.39
N SER A 69 16.96 -16.41 -7.69
CA SER A 69 16.66 -15.60 -8.89
C SER A 69 17.02 -16.28 -10.20
N LEU A 70 18.00 -17.19 -10.19
CA LEU A 70 18.44 -17.97 -11.35
C LEU A 70 18.04 -19.46 -11.24
N SER A 71 17.16 -19.83 -10.34
CA SER A 71 16.75 -21.23 -10.19
C SER A 71 15.83 -21.67 -11.32
N LYS A 72 16.24 -22.67 -12.10
CA LYS A 72 15.38 -23.33 -13.10
C LYS A 72 14.06 -23.85 -12.50
N LYS A 73 14.06 -24.29 -11.24
CA LYS A 73 12.86 -24.75 -10.53
C LYS A 73 11.80 -23.65 -10.39
N TYR A 74 12.22 -22.41 -10.15
CA TYR A 74 11.31 -21.29 -9.92
C TYR A 74 11.05 -20.45 -11.18
N TRP A 75 12.00 -20.41 -12.12
CA TRP A 75 11.98 -19.51 -13.27
C TRP A 75 11.87 -20.23 -14.63
N GLY A 76 11.83 -21.57 -14.63
CA GLY A 76 11.67 -22.39 -15.84
C GLY A 76 12.97 -22.58 -16.63
N GLU A 77 12.86 -23.14 -17.84
CA GLU A 77 14.01 -23.44 -18.71
C GLU A 77 14.78 -22.18 -19.13
N ASN A 78 14.07 -21.10 -19.43
CA ASN A 78 14.61 -19.82 -19.85
C ASN A 78 15.05 -18.93 -18.68
N HIS A 79 15.38 -19.51 -17.52
CA HIS A 79 15.69 -18.75 -16.29
C HIS A 79 16.87 -17.77 -16.40
N LYS A 80 17.74 -17.92 -17.41
CA LYS A 80 18.86 -17.00 -17.66
C LYS A 80 18.56 -15.93 -18.70
N GLU A 81 17.43 -16.05 -19.40
CA GLU A 81 16.99 -15.08 -20.41
C GLU A 81 16.36 -13.86 -19.74
N PHE A 82 16.53 -12.70 -20.36
CA PHE A 82 15.92 -11.44 -19.92
C PHE A 82 14.50 -11.34 -20.49
N ILE A 83 13.49 -11.57 -19.64
CA ILE A 83 12.07 -11.57 -20.02
C ILE A 83 11.28 -10.68 -19.04
N PRO A 84 11.10 -9.38 -19.33
CA PRO A 84 10.34 -8.45 -18.50
C PRO A 84 8.94 -8.97 -18.13
N GLU A 85 8.27 -9.62 -19.09
CA GLU A 85 6.89 -10.10 -18.99
C GLU A 85 6.70 -11.19 -17.92
N ARG A 86 7.78 -11.65 -17.26
CA ARG A 86 7.68 -12.46 -16.03
C ARG A 86 7.02 -11.70 -14.88
N PHE A 87 7.15 -10.37 -14.89
CA PHE A 87 6.64 -9.47 -13.86
C PHE A 87 5.31 -8.81 -14.24
N GLU A 88 4.56 -9.42 -15.16
CA GLU A 88 3.16 -9.04 -15.35
C GLU A 88 2.35 -9.33 -14.07
N PRO A 89 1.39 -8.47 -13.70
CA PRO A 89 0.63 -8.61 -12.46
C PRO A 89 0.01 -10.00 -12.25
N GLU A 90 -0.50 -10.61 -13.33
CA GLU A 90 -1.16 -11.93 -13.31
C GLU A 90 -0.18 -13.08 -13.00
N LYS A 91 1.07 -12.97 -13.45
CA LYS A 91 2.12 -13.97 -13.22
C LYS A 91 2.73 -13.81 -11.84
N LEU A 92 2.93 -12.58 -11.40
CA LEU A 92 3.42 -12.23 -10.06
C LEU A 92 2.56 -12.85 -8.94
N ALA A 93 1.23 -12.89 -9.12
CA ALA A 93 0.32 -13.48 -8.13
C ALA A 93 0.60 -14.98 -7.85
N LYS A 94 1.29 -15.67 -8.75
CA LYS A 94 1.65 -17.10 -8.63
C LYS A 94 3.03 -17.31 -8.00
N PHE A 95 3.80 -16.24 -7.77
CA PHE A 95 5.14 -16.37 -7.23
C PHE A 95 5.11 -16.76 -5.76
N HIS A 96 6.05 -17.60 -5.35
CA HIS A 96 6.28 -17.80 -3.93
C HIS A 96 6.71 -16.46 -3.29
N PRO A 97 6.28 -16.13 -2.06
CA PRO A 97 6.56 -14.82 -1.44
C PRO A 97 8.05 -14.43 -1.36
N PHE A 98 8.95 -15.42 -1.39
CA PHE A 98 10.41 -15.23 -1.37
C PHE A 98 11.11 -15.60 -2.69
N GLN A 99 10.36 -15.74 -3.79
CA GLN A 99 10.92 -16.08 -5.11
C GLN A 99 11.68 -14.91 -5.75
N PHE A 100 11.30 -13.67 -5.42
CA PHE A 100 11.94 -12.46 -5.90
C PHE A 100 12.23 -11.51 -4.73
N ILE A 101 13.48 -11.50 -4.28
CA ILE A 101 13.93 -10.74 -3.10
C ILE A 101 15.27 -10.02 -3.38
N PRO A 102 15.36 -9.20 -4.44
CA PRO A 102 16.62 -8.59 -4.88
C PRO A 102 17.26 -7.66 -3.83
N PHE A 103 16.45 -7.18 -2.89
CA PHE A 103 16.87 -6.34 -1.76
C PHE A 103 16.61 -7.01 -0.40
N GLY A 104 16.55 -8.35 -0.38
CA GLY A 104 16.11 -9.13 0.78
C GLY A 104 14.58 -9.25 0.87
N GLY A 105 14.09 -9.79 1.98
CA GLY A 105 12.67 -10.03 2.20
C GLY A 105 12.30 -10.12 3.69
N GLY A 106 11.00 -10.13 3.97
CA GLY A 106 10.46 -10.14 5.33
C GLY A 106 10.77 -8.86 6.12
N ARG A 107 10.92 -8.96 7.45
CA ARG A 107 11.18 -7.83 8.36
C ARG A 107 12.48 -7.06 8.09
N ARG A 108 13.39 -7.63 7.30
CA ARG A 108 14.70 -7.04 6.94
C ARG A 108 14.80 -6.74 5.45
N LEU A 109 13.66 -6.53 4.79
CA LEU A 109 13.62 -5.96 3.44
C LEU A 109 14.27 -4.57 3.47
N CYS A 110 15.09 -4.27 2.48
CA CYS A 110 15.74 -2.97 2.38
C CYS A 110 14.71 -1.82 2.38
N ILE A 111 14.88 -0.88 3.31
CA ILE A 111 14.06 0.32 3.41
C ILE A 111 14.17 1.22 2.16
N GLY A 112 15.33 1.17 1.48
CA GLY A 112 15.61 1.94 0.26
C GLY A 112 15.09 1.33 -1.04
N ASN A 113 14.41 0.18 -1.01
CA ASN A 113 13.93 -0.50 -2.23
C ASN A 113 13.07 0.41 -3.12
N LEU A 114 12.09 1.10 -2.52
CA LEU A 114 11.20 2.02 -3.25
C LEU A 114 11.97 3.16 -3.90
N PHE A 115 12.93 3.72 -3.15
CA PHE A 115 13.76 4.81 -3.62
C PHE A 115 14.62 4.37 -4.82
N ALA A 116 15.27 3.20 -4.73
CA ALA A 116 16.10 2.65 -5.80
C ALA A 116 15.30 2.41 -7.10
N ILE A 117 14.12 1.80 -7.01
CA ILE A 117 13.26 1.57 -8.18
C ILE A 117 12.78 2.90 -8.78
N THR A 118 12.38 3.86 -7.93
CA THR A 118 11.92 5.18 -8.39
C THR A 118 13.04 5.94 -9.10
N GLN A 119 14.25 5.94 -8.54
CA GLN A 119 15.42 6.56 -9.16
C GLN A 119 15.76 5.89 -10.50
N ALA A 120 15.77 4.55 -10.56
CA ALA A 120 16.03 3.82 -11.79
C ALA A 120 15.03 4.20 -12.89
N LYS A 121 13.72 4.19 -12.58
CA LYS A 121 12.66 4.59 -13.53
C LYS A 121 12.79 6.05 -13.95
N THR A 122 13.14 6.94 -13.03
CA THR A 122 13.36 8.36 -13.30
C THR A 122 14.49 8.55 -14.31
N LEU A 123 15.65 7.95 -14.02
CA LEU A 123 16.83 8.06 -14.86
C LEU A 123 16.58 7.43 -16.24
N LEU A 124 16.04 6.21 -16.29
CA LEU A 124 15.71 5.53 -17.55
C LEU A 124 14.70 6.34 -18.38
N SER A 125 13.65 6.89 -17.76
CA SER A 125 12.68 7.75 -18.44
C SER A 125 13.33 9.00 -19.05
N ILE A 126 14.24 9.66 -18.32
CA ILE A 126 14.95 10.84 -18.83
C ILE A 126 15.90 10.44 -19.97
N MET A 127 16.70 9.40 -19.76
CA MET A 127 17.69 8.94 -20.74
C MET A 127 17.03 8.51 -22.05
N LEU A 128 15.98 7.70 -21.99
CA LEU A 128 15.31 7.17 -23.19
C LEU A 128 14.52 8.24 -23.96
N ARG A 129 14.08 9.31 -23.30
CA ARG A 129 13.42 10.45 -23.97
C ARG A 129 14.41 11.39 -24.64
N LYS A 130 15.57 11.64 -24.01
CA LYS A 130 16.57 12.58 -24.53
C LYS A 130 17.55 11.94 -25.51
N PHE A 131 17.77 10.63 -25.41
CA PHE A 131 18.84 9.97 -26.14
C PHE A 131 18.38 8.66 -26.79
N TYR A 132 18.95 8.36 -27.95
CA TYR A 132 19.12 6.99 -28.40
C TYR A 132 20.34 6.42 -27.68
N VAL A 133 20.12 5.38 -26.88
CA VAL A 133 21.17 4.69 -26.12
C VAL A 133 21.54 3.41 -26.87
N ARG A 134 22.82 3.24 -27.20
CA ARG A 134 23.35 2.03 -27.84
C ARG A 134 24.55 1.53 -27.04
N ILE A 135 24.68 0.21 -26.92
CA ILE A 135 25.92 -0.38 -26.42
C ILE A 135 27.01 -0.14 -27.48
N GLU A 136 28.21 0.23 -27.04
CA GLU A 136 29.38 0.33 -27.92
C GLU A 136 29.77 -1.07 -28.41
N PRO A 137 29.53 -1.42 -29.70
CA PRO A 137 29.77 -2.77 -30.20
C PRO A 137 31.24 -3.21 -30.06
N ASP A 138 32.18 -2.27 -30.14
CA ASP A 138 33.62 -2.57 -30.15
C ASP A 138 34.23 -2.66 -28.74
N LYS A 139 33.43 -2.43 -27.68
CA LYS A 139 33.88 -2.56 -26.29
C LYS A 139 33.08 -3.64 -25.56
N PRO A 140 33.68 -4.82 -25.31
CA PRO A 140 32.96 -5.90 -24.63
C PRO A 140 32.58 -5.50 -23.21
N VAL A 141 31.34 -5.82 -22.83
CA VAL A 141 30.88 -5.72 -21.44
C VAL A 141 31.67 -6.72 -20.60
N LYS A 142 32.54 -6.24 -19.71
CA LYS A 142 33.27 -7.09 -18.76
C LYS A 142 32.75 -6.85 -17.35
N ILE A 143 32.15 -7.89 -16.79
CA ILE A 143 31.73 -7.98 -15.40
C ILE A 143 32.67 -8.99 -14.74
N ASP A 144 33.38 -8.60 -13.67
CA ASP A 144 34.21 -9.56 -12.93
C ASP A 144 33.28 -10.47 -12.11
N PRO A 145 33.35 -11.79 -12.27
CA PRO A 145 32.56 -12.74 -11.47
C PRO A 145 32.78 -12.62 -9.96
N LYS A 146 33.88 -12.00 -9.52
CA LYS A 146 34.20 -11.74 -8.11
C LYS A 146 33.65 -10.41 -7.59
N ASP A 147 33.14 -9.56 -8.47
CA ASP A 147 32.60 -8.25 -8.12
C ASP A 147 31.10 -8.41 -7.81
N ILE A 148 30.83 -8.73 -6.54
CA ILE A 148 29.52 -9.18 -6.01
C ILE A 148 28.46 -8.06 -6.06
N ALA A 149 28.82 -6.81 -6.39
CA ALA A 149 27.91 -5.67 -6.30
C ALA A 149 27.93 -4.69 -7.49
N THR A 150 28.97 -4.68 -8.35
CA THR A 150 29.12 -3.66 -9.41
C THR A 150 29.89 -4.24 -10.60
N PRO A 151 29.55 -3.94 -11.87
CA PRO A 151 30.47 -4.19 -12.97
C PRO A 151 31.82 -3.51 -12.67
N LEU A 152 32.92 -4.18 -13.04
CA LEU A 152 34.30 -3.72 -12.82
C LEU A 152 34.45 -2.21 -13.08
N PRO A 153 35.23 -1.47 -12.26
CA PRO A 153 35.56 -0.08 -12.54
C PRO A 153 36.14 0.07 -13.95
N ALA A 154 35.77 1.15 -14.65
CA ALA A 154 36.33 1.50 -15.96
C ALA A 154 37.88 1.51 -15.96
N SER A 155 38.48 1.88 -14.82
CA SER A 155 39.93 1.88 -14.59
C SER A 155 40.60 0.51 -14.64
N LYS A 156 39.84 -0.59 -14.49
CA LYS A 156 40.32 -1.97 -14.63
C LYS A 156 39.92 -2.62 -15.97
N GLY A 157 39.49 -1.80 -16.93
CA GLY A 157 39.13 -2.26 -18.27
C GLY A 157 37.81 -3.04 -18.34
N GLY A 158 36.95 -2.92 -17.32
CA GLY A 158 35.59 -3.44 -17.34
C GLY A 158 34.53 -2.37 -17.18
N GLY A 159 33.26 -2.75 -17.36
CA GLY A 159 32.13 -1.82 -17.42
C GLY A 159 31.21 -2.04 -18.62
N VAL A 160 30.13 -1.24 -18.66
CA VAL A 160 29.18 -1.18 -19.78
C VAL A 160 29.40 0.15 -20.51
N TRP A 161 29.77 0.07 -21.79
CA TRP A 161 30.04 1.24 -22.61
C TRP A 161 28.80 1.60 -23.43
N LEU A 162 28.31 2.82 -23.26
CA LEU A 162 27.07 3.29 -23.88
C LEU A 162 27.35 4.55 -24.71
N ASN A 163 26.86 4.54 -25.94
CA ASN A 163 26.78 5.72 -26.81
C ASN A 163 25.40 6.35 -26.67
N PHE A 164 25.39 7.67 -26.44
CA PHE A 164 24.19 8.48 -26.33
C PHE A 164 24.14 9.43 -27.51
N THR A 165 23.14 9.29 -28.38
CA THR A 165 22.87 10.24 -29.46
C THR A 165 21.63 11.04 -29.10
N SER A 166 21.70 12.38 -29.15
CA SER A 166 20.53 13.24 -28.88
C SER A 166 19.36 12.86 -29.79
N ARG A 167 18.15 12.90 -29.24
CA ARG A 167 16.90 12.78 -30.01
C ARG A 167 16.40 14.18 -30.36
N ASP A 168 16.38 14.52 -31.64
CA ASP A 168 15.68 15.71 -32.14
C ASP A 168 14.20 15.34 -32.34
N TYR A 169 13.29 16.04 -31.66
CA TYR A 169 11.85 15.86 -31.80
C TYR A 169 11.17 17.20 -32.04
N ASP A 170 10.38 17.29 -33.12
CA ASP A 170 9.30 18.26 -33.24
C ASP A 170 8.14 17.83 -32.33
N GLU A 171 7.58 18.79 -31.61
CA GLU A 171 6.59 18.57 -30.56
C GLU A 171 5.24 18.12 -31.15
N PRO A 172 4.75 16.90 -30.90
CA PRO A 172 3.38 16.53 -31.25
C PRO A 172 2.45 17.14 -30.20
N ALA A 173 1.35 17.74 -30.65
CA ALA A 173 0.26 18.23 -29.80
C ALA A 173 -0.12 17.15 -28.77
N ALA A 174 -0.28 17.57 -27.52
CA ALA A 174 -0.58 16.71 -26.39
C ALA A 174 -1.78 15.80 -26.70
N ALA A 175 -1.49 14.53 -26.97
CA ALA A 175 -2.54 13.55 -27.15
C ALA A 175 -3.02 13.12 -25.76
N GLU A 176 -4.22 13.59 -25.40
CA GLU A 176 -5.01 13.06 -24.30
C GLU A 176 -5.26 11.58 -24.58
N PHE A 177 -4.67 10.71 -23.75
CA PHE A 177 -4.90 9.28 -23.84
C PHE A 177 -5.43 8.74 -22.52
N ASP A 178 -6.72 8.44 -22.62
CA ASP A 178 -7.67 7.84 -21.70
C ASP A 178 -7.43 6.33 -21.56
N THR A 179 -7.11 5.88 -20.33
CA THR A 179 -7.30 4.50 -19.87
C THR A 179 -7.19 4.50 -18.33
N ALA A 180 -8.32 4.58 -17.63
CA ALA A 180 -8.39 4.67 -16.18
C ALA A 180 -8.54 3.30 -15.47
N PRO A 181 -7.75 3.00 -14.42
CA PRO A 181 -8.15 2.08 -13.34
C PRO A 181 -9.29 2.72 -12.53
N GLY A 182 -10.46 2.08 -12.55
CA GLY A 182 -11.76 2.62 -12.16
C GLY A 182 -12.92 2.10 -13.05
N ALA A 183 -12.57 1.49 -14.20
CA ALA A 183 -13.50 1.05 -15.24
C ALA A 183 -14.67 0.17 -14.77
N LEU A 184 -14.50 -0.68 -13.75
CA LEU A 184 -15.62 -1.47 -13.21
C LEU A 184 -16.67 -0.56 -12.58
N TYR A 185 -16.27 0.40 -11.74
CA TYR A 185 -17.22 1.29 -11.08
C TYR A 185 -17.69 2.46 -11.95
N GLU A 186 -16.86 2.97 -12.86
CA GLU A 186 -17.32 3.96 -13.84
C GLU A 186 -18.32 3.35 -14.83
N SER A 187 -18.14 2.09 -15.26
CA SER A 187 -19.18 1.39 -16.03
C SER A 187 -20.43 1.11 -15.20
N PHE A 188 -20.30 0.70 -13.92
CA PHE A 188 -21.46 0.55 -13.02
C PHE A 188 -22.21 1.87 -12.79
N LEU A 189 -21.51 2.98 -12.57
CA LEU A 189 -22.11 4.31 -12.38
C LEU A 189 -22.76 4.79 -13.68
N ASN A 190 -22.09 4.64 -14.82
CA ASN A 190 -22.65 5.00 -16.13
C ASN A 190 -23.89 4.14 -16.48
N GLU A 191 -23.86 2.84 -16.19
CA GLU A 191 -25.03 1.95 -16.37
C GLU A 191 -26.18 2.28 -15.42
N ALA A 192 -25.90 2.54 -14.14
CA ALA A 192 -26.93 2.93 -13.16
C ALA A 192 -27.60 4.27 -13.52
N THR A 193 -26.81 5.22 -14.02
CA THR A 193 -27.31 6.54 -14.45
C THR A 193 -28.12 6.40 -15.74
N ALA A 194 -27.64 5.60 -16.71
CA ALA A 194 -28.35 5.32 -17.97
C ALA A 194 -29.67 4.55 -17.76
N GLN A 195 -29.72 3.61 -16.81
CA GLN A 195 -30.94 2.87 -16.46
C GLN A 195 -32.01 3.75 -15.80
N SER A 196 -31.65 4.86 -15.16
CA SER A 196 -32.63 5.83 -14.64
C SER A 196 -33.38 6.58 -15.75
N PHE A 197 -32.80 6.67 -16.96
CA PHE A 197 -33.40 7.31 -18.13
C PHE A 197 -34.21 6.35 -19.01
N ALA A 198 -33.94 5.04 -18.95
CA ALA A 198 -34.56 4.04 -19.81
C ALA A 198 -35.38 3.04 -18.99
N GLY A 199 -36.64 3.39 -18.72
CA GLY A 199 -37.58 2.45 -18.11
C GLY A 199 -37.90 1.28 -19.04
N GLN A 200 -37.19 0.15 -18.91
CA GLN A 200 -37.67 -1.19 -19.30
C GLN A 200 -36.78 -2.33 -18.77
N SER A 201 -37.44 -3.43 -18.38
CA SER A 201 -36.84 -4.63 -17.79
C SER A 201 -36.08 -5.47 -18.80
N PHE A 202 -34.91 -5.99 -18.41
CA PHE A 202 -34.35 -7.21 -19.01
C PHE A 202 -33.64 -8.06 -17.96
N ALA A 203 -33.94 -9.37 -18.00
CA ALA A 203 -33.39 -10.40 -17.14
C ALA A 203 -32.20 -11.13 -17.81
N LYS A 204 -31.29 -11.60 -16.93
CA LYS A 204 -30.22 -12.60 -17.10
C LYS A 204 -29.00 -12.25 -17.96
N SER A 205 -27.94 -11.79 -17.29
CA SER A 205 -26.68 -12.54 -17.08
C SER A 205 -25.64 -11.63 -16.41
N LEU A 206 -25.00 -12.11 -15.33
CA LEU A 206 -23.94 -11.45 -14.54
C LEU A 206 -24.30 -10.07 -13.95
N ARG A 207 -25.21 -10.03 -12.96
CA ARG A 207 -25.49 -8.83 -12.15
C ARG A 207 -25.24 -9.10 -10.67
N PRO A 208 -24.58 -8.20 -9.92
CA PRO A 208 -24.90 -8.01 -8.51
C PRO A 208 -26.36 -7.55 -8.43
N SER A 209 -27.19 -8.33 -7.75
CA SER A 209 -28.56 -7.96 -7.42
C SER A 209 -28.54 -6.86 -6.35
N ALA A 210 -28.51 -5.57 -6.74
CA ALA A 210 -28.84 -4.48 -5.79
C ALA A 210 -29.14 -3.10 -6.43
N VAL A 211 -28.93 -2.86 -7.72
CA VAL A 211 -29.24 -1.52 -8.29
C VAL A 211 -30.61 -1.56 -8.95
N GLY A 212 -31.62 -1.06 -8.24
CA GLY A 212 -33.00 -0.97 -8.75
C GLY A 212 -34.08 -0.76 -7.70
N SER A 213 -33.79 -0.94 -6.41
CA SER A 213 -34.69 -0.54 -5.32
C SER A 213 -34.15 0.72 -4.67
N PHE A 214 -34.84 1.85 -4.82
CA PHE A 214 -34.56 3.04 -4.01
C PHE A 214 -34.69 2.68 -2.53
N PHE A 215 -33.81 3.22 -1.69
CA PHE A 215 -33.87 2.99 -0.25
C PHE A 215 -35.07 3.75 0.33
N ALA A 216 -36.22 3.06 0.42
CA ALA A 216 -37.46 3.62 0.95
C ALA A 216 -37.46 3.50 2.48
N GLY A 217 -36.72 4.37 3.17
CA GLY A 217 -36.65 4.37 4.63
C GLY A 217 -35.66 5.39 5.20
N PRO A 218 -35.67 5.58 6.53
CA PRO A 218 -34.63 6.37 7.21
C PRO A 218 -33.24 5.76 6.95
N ARG A 219 -32.19 6.61 6.93
CA ARG A 219 -30.82 6.18 6.66
C ARG A 219 -30.41 5.05 7.62
N PRO A 220 -29.84 3.94 7.11
CA PRO A 220 -29.37 2.88 7.99
C PRO A 220 -28.18 3.38 8.82
N PRO A 221 -28.02 2.91 10.07
CA PRO A 221 -26.83 3.21 10.84
C PRO A 221 -25.60 2.57 10.17
N LEU A 222 -24.49 3.31 10.15
CA LEU A 222 -23.20 2.86 9.62
C LEU A 222 -22.20 2.67 10.76
N LEU A 223 -21.45 1.58 10.70
CA LEU A 223 -20.29 1.35 11.57
C LEU A 223 -19.03 1.30 10.70
N VAL A 224 -18.19 2.32 10.82
CA VAL A 224 -16.91 2.40 10.13
C VAL A 224 -15.83 1.78 11.01
N LEU A 225 -15.21 0.71 10.53
CA LEU A 225 -14.10 0.04 11.20
C LEU A 225 -12.80 0.34 10.47
N TRP A 226 -11.75 0.69 11.22
CA TRP A 226 -10.45 1.01 10.63
C TRP A 226 -9.30 0.18 11.22
N GLY A 227 -8.28 -0.08 10.40
CA GLY A 227 -7.01 -0.66 10.82
C GLY A 227 -5.84 -0.02 10.09
N GLY A 228 -4.86 0.53 10.83
CA GLY A 228 -3.68 1.17 10.27
C GLY A 228 -2.69 1.68 11.32
N GLU A 229 -1.44 1.91 10.93
CA GLU A 229 -0.39 2.43 11.82
C GLU A 229 -0.14 3.93 11.62
N PHE A 230 0.05 4.36 10.36
CA PHE A 230 0.55 5.72 10.05
C PHE A 230 -0.54 6.73 9.70
N GLY A 231 -1.72 6.63 10.33
CA GLY A 231 -2.80 7.61 10.23
C GLY A 231 -3.55 7.71 8.89
N THR A 232 -3.02 7.23 7.76
CA THR A 232 -3.71 7.34 6.45
C THR A 232 -5.06 6.65 6.43
N THR A 233 -5.14 5.42 6.93
CA THR A 233 -6.42 4.67 6.98
C THR A 233 -7.40 5.31 7.97
N LEU A 234 -6.90 5.88 9.07
CA LEU A 234 -7.72 6.60 10.05
C LEU A 234 -8.29 7.89 9.43
N SER A 235 -7.46 8.69 8.77
CA SER A 235 -7.91 9.90 8.05
C SER A 235 -8.97 9.56 7.02
N ALA A 236 -8.75 8.53 6.20
CA ALA A 236 -9.73 8.07 5.22
C ALA A 236 -11.05 7.61 5.86
N ALA A 237 -10.99 6.96 7.02
CA ALA A 237 -12.17 6.55 7.76
C ALA A 237 -12.91 7.75 8.37
N GLN A 238 -12.18 8.74 8.91
CA GLN A 238 -12.75 10.00 9.40
C GLN A 238 -13.41 10.81 8.27
N ASP A 239 -12.76 10.90 7.11
CA ASP A 239 -13.34 11.54 5.92
C ASP A 239 -14.63 10.85 5.47
N PHE A 240 -14.71 9.53 5.64
CA PHE A 240 -15.92 8.77 5.38
C PHE A 240 -17.03 9.11 6.39
N VAL A 241 -16.71 9.15 7.68
CA VAL A 241 -17.63 9.51 8.76
C VAL A 241 -18.20 10.90 8.52
N SER A 242 -17.36 11.91 8.27
CA SER A 242 -17.81 13.27 7.97
C SER A 242 -18.71 13.32 6.73
N ALA A 243 -18.39 12.53 5.69
CA ALA A 243 -19.23 12.46 4.50
C ALA A 243 -20.60 11.77 4.78
N ALA A 244 -20.64 10.81 5.69
CA ALA A 244 -21.86 10.13 6.12
C ALA A 244 -22.75 11.04 6.99
N GLU A 245 -22.16 11.78 7.93
CA GLU A 245 -22.85 12.78 8.77
C GLU A 245 -23.49 13.87 7.91
N GLN A 246 -22.77 14.39 6.91
CA GLN A 246 -23.30 15.37 5.94
C GLN A 246 -24.52 14.85 5.15
N ARG A 247 -24.69 13.52 5.07
CA ARG A 247 -25.81 12.84 4.40
C ARG A 247 -26.88 12.34 5.38
N ASN A 248 -26.78 12.75 6.65
CA ASN A 248 -27.66 12.40 7.76
C ASN A 248 -27.68 10.89 8.08
N PHE A 249 -26.57 10.17 7.86
CA PHE A 249 -26.43 8.81 8.35
C PHE A 249 -26.03 8.84 9.83
N PRO A 250 -26.68 8.06 10.71
CA PRO A 250 -26.12 7.75 12.02
C PRO A 250 -24.85 6.93 11.79
N VAL A 251 -23.69 7.43 12.24
CA VAL A 251 -22.40 6.79 11.98
C VAL A 251 -21.53 6.73 13.22
N GLU A 252 -20.86 5.60 13.41
CA GLU A 252 -19.85 5.41 14.47
C GLU A 252 -18.52 4.96 13.86
N LEU A 253 -17.40 5.40 14.45
CA LEU A 253 -16.04 5.02 14.06
C LEU A 253 -15.35 4.26 15.18
N LYS A 254 -14.82 3.07 14.88
CA LYS A 254 -14.05 2.23 15.82
C LYS A 254 -12.83 1.60 15.16
N ALA A 255 -11.77 1.33 15.92
CA ALA A 255 -10.72 0.43 15.44
C ALA A 255 -11.28 -1.01 15.35
N LEU A 256 -10.70 -1.82 14.46
CA LEU A 256 -11.14 -3.20 14.27
C LEU A 256 -11.10 -4.03 15.57
N ASP A 257 -10.03 -3.91 16.35
CA ASP A 257 -9.86 -4.66 17.61
C ASP A 257 -10.81 -4.21 18.75
N GLU A 258 -11.53 -3.10 18.59
CA GLU A 258 -12.56 -2.66 19.55
C GLU A 258 -13.88 -3.44 19.37
N VAL A 259 -14.03 -4.18 18.27
CA VAL A 259 -15.26 -4.92 17.96
C VAL A 259 -14.97 -6.41 17.94
N LYS A 260 -15.84 -7.20 18.56
CA LYS A 260 -15.74 -8.67 18.54
C LYS A 260 -16.44 -9.22 17.30
N PRO A 261 -15.75 -9.96 16.41
CA PRO A 261 -16.37 -10.52 15.21
C PRO A 261 -17.63 -11.34 15.47
N ALA A 262 -17.64 -12.16 16.54
CA ALA A 262 -18.79 -12.96 16.91
C ALA A 262 -20.02 -12.11 17.28
N ALA A 263 -19.83 -11.03 18.06
CA ALA A 263 -20.90 -10.11 18.44
C ALA A 263 -21.42 -9.32 17.22
N LEU A 264 -20.52 -8.96 16.30
CA LEU A 264 -20.88 -8.30 15.05
C LEU A 264 -21.78 -9.20 14.18
N LEU A 265 -21.41 -10.48 14.04
CA LEU A 265 -22.13 -11.46 13.23
C LEU A 265 -23.45 -11.92 13.86
N ALA A 266 -23.54 -11.93 15.19
CA ALA A 266 -24.77 -12.21 15.94
C ALA A 266 -25.78 -11.04 15.88
N GLY A 267 -25.36 -9.86 15.41
CA GLY A 267 -26.19 -8.65 15.40
C GLY A 267 -26.35 -8.02 16.79
N ASP A 268 -25.43 -8.31 17.72
CA ASP A 268 -25.41 -7.74 19.06
C ASP A 268 -24.89 -6.28 19.04
N VAL A 269 -24.09 -5.95 18.02
CA VAL A 269 -23.69 -4.57 17.74
C VAL A 269 -24.87 -3.85 17.10
N LYS A 270 -25.60 -3.10 17.91
CA LYS A 270 -26.77 -2.31 17.48
C LYS A 270 -26.48 -0.82 17.63
N SER A 271 -27.04 -0.03 16.71
CA SER A 271 -27.09 1.43 16.88
C SER A 271 -28.02 1.83 18.03
N GLU A 272 -28.05 3.12 18.37
CA GLU A 272 -28.99 3.68 19.36
C GLU A 272 -30.47 3.40 19.03
N SER A 273 -30.79 3.15 17.75
CA SER A 273 -32.12 2.78 17.27
C SER A 273 -32.40 1.26 17.33
N GLY A 274 -31.48 0.45 17.86
CA GLY A 274 -31.62 -1.00 17.97
C GLY A 274 -31.40 -1.79 16.68
N VAL A 275 -31.08 -1.10 15.57
CA VAL A 275 -30.83 -1.71 14.25
C VAL A 275 -29.37 -2.08 14.10
N VAL A 276 -29.10 -3.26 13.51
CA VAL A 276 -27.76 -3.74 13.15
C VAL A 276 -27.19 -2.82 12.07
N PRO A 277 -25.99 -2.23 12.28
CA PRO A 277 -25.42 -1.29 11.33
C PRO A 277 -24.85 -2.00 10.10
N VAL A 278 -24.82 -1.26 8.99
CA VAL A 278 -23.98 -1.62 7.84
C VAL A 278 -22.52 -1.35 8.19
N VAL A 279 -21.65 -2.33 7.95
CA VAL A 279 -20.24 -2.25 8.37
C VAL A 279 -19.33 -1.91 7.19
N LEU A 280 -18.57 -0.83 7.33
CA LEU A 280 -17.61 -0.38 6.33
C LEU A 280 -16.21 -0.51 6.89
N ILE A 281 -15.37 -1.35 6.27
CA ILE A 281 -14.06 -1.73 6.82
C ILE A 281 -12.96 -1.15 5.95
N LEU A 282 -12.11 -0.30 6.52
CA LEU A 282 -10.89 0.21 5.89
C LEU A 282 -9.68 -0.39 6.60
N VAL A 283 -8.91 -1.25 5.94
CA VAL A 283 -7.80 -1.95 6.61
C VAL A 283 -6.54 -1.96 5.77
N ALA A 284 -5.44 -1.50 6.37
CA ALA A 284 -4.11 -1.53 5.77
C ALA A 284 -3.46 -2.92 5.85
N THR A 285 -2.48 -3.19 5.00
CA THR A 285 -1.62 -4.38 5.10
C THR A 285 -0.16 -4.00 5.22
N TYR A 286 0.54 -4.57 6.20
CA TYR A 286 1.95 -4.34 6.48
C TYR A 286 2.72 -5.66 6.39
N ASN A 287 3.53 -5.83 5.33
CA ASN A 287 4.30 -7.07 5.09
C ASN A 287 3.45 -8.37 5.14
N GLY A 288 2.18 -8.29 4.72
CA GLY A 288 1.24 -9.43 4.77
C GLY A 288 0.56 -9.69 6.10
N HIS A 289 0.83 -8.84 7.09
CA HIS A 289 0.17 -8.85 8.38
C HIS A 289 -0.84 -7.69 8.50
N PRO A 290 -1.92 -7.86 9.26
CA PRO A 290 -2.77 -6.75 9.66
C PRO A 290 -2.02 -5.79 10.59
N PRO A 291 -2.43 -4.51 10.67
CA PRO A 291 -1.93 -3.59 11.67
C PRO A 291 -2.26 -4.07 13.09
N PRO A 292 -1.54 -3.58 14.12
CA PRO A 292 -1.74 -3.97 15.50
C PRO A 292 -3.19 -3.81 15.98
N ASN A 293 -3.86 -2.73 15.56
CA ASN A 293 -5.26 -2.45 15.92
C ASN A 293 -6.31 -3.23 15.11
N ALA A 294 -5.88 -4.23 14.34
CA ALA A 294 -6.75 -5.16 13.61
C ALA A 294 -6.33 -6.64 13.81
N ALA A 295 -5.23 -6.90 14.51
CA ALA A 295 -4.65 -8.22 14.60
C ALA A 295 -5.52 -9.18 15.41
N SER A 296 -6.10 -8.70 16.52
CA SER A 296 -6.98 -9.51 17.37
C SER A 296 -8.28 -9.82 16.66
N PHE A 297 -8.86 -8.84 15.97
CA PHE A 297 -10.06 -9.02 15.15
C PHE A 297 -9.90 -10.11 14.11
N LEU A 298 -8.81 -10.08 13.31
CA LEU A 298 -8.58 -11.11 12.28
C LEU A 298 -8.37 -12.50 12.88
N LYS A 299 -7.68 -12.58 14.04
CA LYS A 299 -7.47 -13.84 14.74
C LYS A 299 -8.79 -14.43 15.21
N GLU A 300 -9.61 -13.64 15.89
CA GLU A 300 -10.92 -14.07 16.39
C GLU A 300 -11.87 -14.40 15.24
N LEU A 301 -11.85 -13.60 14.16
CA LEU A 301 -12.66 -13.85 12.98
C LEU A 301 -12.33 -15.20 12.34
N ALA A 302 -11.05 -15.60 12.34
CA ALA A 302 -10.61 -16.90 11.84
C ALA A 302 -11.15 -18.09 12.66
N GLU A 303 -11.43 -17.88 13.95
CA GLU A 303 -11.97 -18.88 14.89
C GLU A 303 -13.51 -18.99 14.81
N VAL A 304 -14.20 -18.02 14.23
CA VAL A 304 -15.67 -18.08 14.03
C VAL A 304 -16.04 -19.27 13.12
N PRO A 305 -17.01 -20.13 13.50
CA PRO A 305 -17.46 -21.25 12.67
C PRO A 305 -18.01 -20.80 11.31
N ALA A 306 -17.91 -21.68 10.33
CA ALA A 306 -18.55 -21.44 9.04
C ALA A 306 -20.08 -21.49 9.19
N ALA A 307 -20.77 -20.57 8.54
CA ALA A 307 -22.22 -20.52 8.45
C ALA A 307 -22.65 -20.47 6.98
N GLU A 308 -23.95 -20.66 6.70
CA GLU A 308 -24.46 -20.49 5.35
C GLU A 308 -24.31 -19.02 4.91
N GLU A 309 -23.83 -18.80 3.68
CA GLU A 309 -23.62 -17.46 3.16
C GLU A 309 -24.95 -16.69 3.14
N GLY A 310 -24.98 -15.52 3.77
CA GLY A 310 -26.18 -14.71 3.95
C GLY A 310 -27.10 -15.11 5.10
N SER A 311 -26.69 -16.05 5.96
CA SER A 311 -27.43 -16.40 7.17
C SER A 311 -27.36 -15.32 8.27
N SER A 312 -26.36 -14.44 8.23
CA SER A 312 -26.27 -13.28 9.12
C SER A 312 -27.03 -12.10 8.54
N SER A 313 -27.63 -11.27 9.40
CA SER A 313 -28.21 -9.98 8.99
C SER A 313 -27.14 -8.91 8.69
N LEU A 314 -25.87 -9.19 9.00
CA LEU A 314 -24.76 -8.27 8.81
C LEU A 314 -24.49 -8.03 7.33
N SER A 315 -24.48 -6.76 6.92
CA SER A 315 -24.06 -6.33 5.58
C SER A 315 -22.76 -5.54 5.68
N PHE A 316 -21.80 -5.81 4.78
CA PHE A 316 -20.48 -5.19 4.85
C PHE A 316 -19.86 -4.83 3.49
N ALA A 317 -18.92 -3.89 3.51
CA ALA A 317 -18.01 -3.59 2.40
C ALA A 317 -16.59 -3.35 2.92
N VAL A 318 -15.57 -3.74 2.13
CA VAL A 318 -14.15 -3.66 2.53
C VAL A 318 -13.35 -2.85 1.51
N LEU A 319 -12.62 -1.86 2.01
CA LEU A 319 -11.56 -1.16 1.30
C LEU A 319 -10.20 -1.59 1.87
N GLY A 320 -9.46 -2.37 1.08
CA GLY A 320 -8.09 -2.74 1.42
C GLY A 320 -7.11 -1.65 1.04
N VAL A 321 -6.34 -1.16 2.00
CA VAL A 321 -5.26 -0.19 1.75
C VAL A 321 -3.95 -0.95 1.63
N GLY A 322 -3.39 -0.97 0.42
CA GLY A 322 -2.20 -1.74 0.10
C GLY A 322 -1.19 -0.92 -0.66
N ASN A 323 -0.09 -1.58 -1.03
CA ASN A 323 0.90 -1.02 -1.92
C ASN A 323 1.31 -2.09 -2.92
N SER A 324 1.10 -1.83 -4.22
CA SER A 324 1.32 -2.80 -5.30
C SER A 324 2.76 -3.29 -5.43
N ASN A 325 3.74 -2.63 -4.80
CA ASN A 325 5.10 -3.16 -4.76
C ASN A 325 5.22 -4.46 -3.97
N TRP A 326 4.29 -4.70 -3.04
CA TRP A 326 4.20 -5.91 -2.23
C TRP A 326 3.18 -6.89 -2.80
N VAL A 327 3.42 -7.36 -4.03
CA VAL A 327 2.43 -8.11 -4.83
C VAL A 327 1.91 -9.36 -4.11
N SER A 328 2.80 -10.15 -3.48
CA SER A 328 2.45 -11.39 -2.77
C SER A 328 1.58 -11.15 -1.53
N THR A 329 1.61 -9.94 -0.98
CA THR A 329 0.85 -9.55 0.22
C THR A 329 -0.10 -8.40 -0.05
N PHE A 330 -0.36 -8.08 -1.32
CA PHE A 330 -1.14 -6.91 -1.69
C PHE A 330 -2.56 -7.04 -1.15
N VAL A 331 -2.93 -6.09 -0.28
CA VAL A 331 -4.19 -6.02 0.48
C VAL A 331 -4.57 -7.32 1.20
N LYS A 332 -3.57 -8.11 1.62
CA LYS A 332 -3.81 -9.43 2.24
C LYS A 332 -4.70 -9.36 3.48
N ALA A 333 -4.53 -8.37 4.36
CA ALA A 333 -5.37 -8.24 5.55
C ALA A 333 -6.85 -8.01 5.19
N ALA A 334 -7.12 -7.20 4.15
CA ALA A 334 -8.48 -6.96 3.67
C ALA A 334 -9.10 -8.22 3.06
N LYS A 335 -8.33 -8.99 2.29
CA LYS A 335 -8.76 -10.28 1.74
C LYS A 335 -9.08 -11.29 2.84
N ASP A 336 -8.25 -11.33 3.89
CA ASP A 336 -8.45 -12.20 5.04
C ASP A 336 -9.75 -11.81 5.80
N VAL A 337 -10.03 -10.50 5.95
CA VAL A 337 -11.29 -9.99 6.53
C VAL A 337 -12.50 -10.35 5.68
N GLU A 338 -12.49 -10.03 4.39
CA GLU A 338 -13.62 -10.33 3.48
C GLU A 338 -13.93 -11.83 3.47
N LYS A 339 -12.90 -12.66 3.30
CA LYS A 339 -13.05 -14.12 3.30
C LYS A 339 -13.61 -14.64 4.62
N GLY A 340 -13.13 -14.10 5.74
CA GLY A 340 -13.58 -14.47 7.08
C GLY A 340 -15.05 -14.14 7.31
N LEU A 341 -15.49 -12.93 6.91
CA LEU A 341 -16.87 -12.48 7.06
C LEU A 341 -17.84 -13.26 6.17
N ILE A 342 -17.48 -13.50 4.90
CA ILE A 342 -18.29 -14.34 3.99
C ILE A 342 -18.44 -15.76 4.55
N ARG A 343 -17.33 -16.37 4.97
CA ARG A 343 -17.34 -17.72 5.59
C ARG A 343 -18.27 -17.78 6.80
N ALA A 344 -18.35 -16.70 7.57
CA ALA A 344 -19.18 -16.62 8.77
C ALA A 344 -20.64 -16.18 8.50
N GLY A 345 -21.05 -16.11 7.23
CA GLY A 345 -22.44 -15.87 6.84
C GLY A 345 -22.84 -14.41 6.63
N ALA A 346 -21.90 -13.45 6.66
CA ALA A 346 -22.19 -12.04 6.41
C ALA A 346 -22.42 -11.73 4.91
N ASN A 347 -23.26 -10.74 4.63
CA ASN A 347 -23.62 -10.32 3.28
C ASN A 347 -22.64 -9.27 2.74
N ARG A 348 -21.96 -9.59 1.65
CA ARG A 348 -21.10 -8.63 0.95
C ARG A 348 -21.94 -7.68 0.10
N MET A 349 -21.88 -6.39 0.40
CA MET A 349 -22.59 -5.34 -0.36
C MET A 349 -21.87 -4.96 -1.65
N LEU A 350 -20.55 -4.76 -1.57
CA LEU A 350 -19.69 -4.41 -2.70
C LEU A 350 -18.50 -5.35 -2.76
N PRO A 351 -17.97 -5.65 -3.97
CA PRO A 351 -16.69 -6.33 -4.09
C PRO A 351 -15.59 -5.60 -3.30
N LEU A 352 -14.66 -6.36 -2.70
CA LEU A 352 -13.47 -5.77 -2.08
C LEU A 352 -12.75 -4.87 -3.07
N GLU A 353 -12.54 -3.63 -2.65
CA GLU A 353 -11.76 -2.64 -3.39
C GLU A 353 -10.34 -2.55 -2.82
N ALA A 354 -9.34 -2.41 -3.69
CA ALA A 354 -7.94 -2.35 -3.31
C ALA A 354 -7.33 -0.98 -3.63
N ALA A 355 -7.26 -0.10 -2.64
CA ALA A 355 -6.62 1.19 -2.74
C ALA A 355 -5.09 1.05 -2.72
N ASP A 356 -4.42 1.40 -3.82
CA ASP A 356 -2.98 1.30 -3.98
C ASP A 356 -2.29 2.63 -3.64
N LYS A 357 -1.53 2.64 -2.54
CA LYS A 357 -0.71 3.78 -2.12
C LYS A 357 0.37 4.16 -3.14
N ASN A 358 0.78 3.24 -4.03
CA ASN A 358 1.68 3.61 -5.10
C ASN A 358 1.00 4.34 -6.24
N ASP A 359 -0.30 4.20 -6.46
CA ASP A 359 -0.96 4.64 -7.69
C ASP A 359 -1.95 5.77 -7.44
N ALA A 360 -3.15 5.38 -6.99
CA ALA A 360 -4.36 6.17 -7.11
C ALA A 360 -5.18 6.16 -5.82
N PHE A 361 -4.52 6.02 -4.66
CA PHE A 361 -5.16 5.90 -3.35
C PHE A 361 -6.33 6.87 -3.16
N GLU A 362 -6.11 8.18 -3.33
CA GLU A 362 -7.16 9.21 -3.16
C GLU A 362 -8.30 9.07 -4.17
N ARG A 363 -7.99 8.77 -5.43
CA ARG A 363 -9.00 8.57 -6.48
C ARG A 363 -9.84 7.32 -6.20
N GLN A 364 -9.21 6.23 -5.79
CA GLN A 364 -9.87 4.98 -5.44
C GLN A 364 -10.74 5.14 -4.19
N LEU A 365 -10.24 5.83 -3.16
CA LEU A 365 -11.02 6.17 -1.98
C LEU A 365 -12.24 7.01 -2.33
N ARG A 366 -12.07 8.07 -3.15
CA ARG A 366 -13.18 8.91 -3.62
C ARG A 366 -14.20 8.09 -4.41
N THR A 367 -13.74 7.22 -5.32
CA THR A 367 -14.60 6.38 -6.15
C THR A 367 -15.39 5.39 -5.28
N TRP A 368 -14.71 4.70 -4.37
CA TRP A 368 -15.34 3.77 -3.44
C TRP A 368 -16.41 4.46 -2.58
N ARG A 369 -16.12 5.68 -2.09
CA ARG A 369 -17.09 6.50 -1.34
C ARG A 369 -18.33 6.85 -2.16
N LYS A 370 -18.15 7.29 -3.41
CA LYS A 370 -19.28 7.57 -4.33
C LYS A 370 -20.16 6.33 -4.46
N VAL A 371 -19.55 5.18 -4.79
CA VAL A 371 -20.27 3.93 -5.01
C VAL A 371 -21.04 3.52 -3.75
N ILE A 372 -20.45 3.62 -2.56
CA ILE A 372 -21.15 3.31 -1.31
C ILE A 372 -22.40 4.18 -1.16
N PHE A 373 -22.29 5.51 -1.29
CA PHE A 373 -23.45 6.38 -1.08
C PHE A 373 -24.52 6.23 -2.17
N THR A 374 -24.14 5.90 -3.41
CA THR A 374 -25.14 5.59 -4.45
C THR A 374 -26.00 4.38 -4.11
N GLN A 375 -25.51 3.40 -3.32
CA GLN A 375 -26.33 2.25 -2.89
C GLN A 375 -27.48 2.65 -1.97
N PHE A 376 -27.40 3.83 -1.35
CA PHE A 376 -28.40 4.33 -0.41
C PHE A 376 -29.22 5.50 -0.98
N ALA A 377 -29.08 5.79 -2.28
CA ALA A 377 -29.84 6.86 -2.90
C ALA A 377 -31.36 6.57 -2.80
N SER A 378 -32.09 7.55 -2.31
CA SER A 378 -33.55 7.49 -2.13
C SER A 378 -34.31 8.01 -3.35
N SER A 379 -33.63 8.69 -4.28
CA SER A 379 -34.21 9.23 -5.51
C SER A 379 -33.20 9.23 -6.67
N PRO A 380 -33.67 9.30 -7.93
CA PRO A 380 -32.79 9.47 -9.09
C PRO A 380 -31.93 10.72 -9.01
N ALA A 381 -32.46 11.83 -8.49
CA ALA A 381 -31.70 13.08 -8.35
C ALA A 381 -30.56 12.94 -7.33
N GLU A 382 -30.79 12.25 -6.22
CA GLU A 382 -29.75 11.95 -5.24
C GLU A 382 -28.68 11.01 -5.82
N LEU A 383 -29.09 10.00 -6.59
CA LEU A 383 -28.19 9.07 -7.27
C LEU A 383 -27.22 9.81 -8.21
N VAL A 384 -27.75 10.71 -9.06
CA VAL A 384 -26.95 11.52 -9.99
C VAL A 384 -25.96 12.39 -9.22
N ARG A 385 -26.43 13.09 -8.18
CA ARG A 385 -25.58 13.96 -7.35
C ARG A 385 -24.43 13.19 -6.68
N GLU A 386 -24.70 12.00 -6.15
CA GLU A 386 -23.65 11.14 -5.55
C GLU A 386 -22.67 10.60 -6.62
N ALA A 387 -23.16 10.28 -7.82
CA ALA A 387 -22.35 9.78 -8.93
C ALA A 387 -21.41 10.86 -9.51
N GLU A 388 -21.93 12.07 -9.75
CA GLU A 388 -21.15 13.22 -10.23
C GLU A 388 -20.15 13.70 -9.18
N GLY A 389 -20.46 13.48 -7.90
CA GLY A 389 -19.59 13.81 -6.79
C GLY A 389 -19.50 15.31 -6.57
N GLU A 390 -20.62 16.00 -6.76
CA GLU A 390 -20.81 17.37 -6.29
C GLU A 390 -20.36 17.44 -4.84
N SER A 391 -19.32 18.22 -4.63
CA SER A 391 -18.59 18.26 -3.38
C SER A 391 -19.40 19.09 -2.38
N TYR A 392 -19.89 18.44 -1.34
CA TYR A 392 -20.41 19.08 -0.13
C TYR A 392 -19.39 20.00 0.59
N ALA A 393 -18.15 20.11 0.10
CA ALA A 393 -17.17 21.06 0.62
C ALA A 393 -17.60 22.53 0.43
N GLU A 394 -18.45 22.84 -0.55
CA GLU A 394 -18.96 24.21 -0.75
C GLU A 394 -19.94 24.64 0.35
N ALA A 395 -20.65 23.70 0.98
CA ALA A 395 -21.58 24.00 2.07
C ALA A 395 -20.90 24.23 3.44
N MET A 396 -19.69 23.68 3.66
CA MET A 396 -18.96 23.80 4.94
C MET A 396 -18.18 25.12 5.08
N ALA A 397 -17.89 25.81 3.98
CA ALA A 397 -17.23 27.12 4.03
C ALA A 397 -18.05 28.16 4.82
N GLU A 398 -19.35 27.93 5.01
CA GLU A 398 -20.28 28.89 5.61
C GLU A 398 -20.48 28.70 7.15
N GLN A 399 -19.92 27.66 7.77
CA GLN A 399 -20.20 27.32 9.19
C GLN A 399 -18.98 27.26 10.13
N LEU A 400 -17.82 27.78 9.72
CA LEU A 400 -16.67 27.90 10.62
C LEU A 400 -16.92 28.99 11.69
N LYS A 401 -17.38 28.59 12.88
CA LYS A 401 -17.31 29.43 14.08
C LYS A 401 -15.90 29.41 14.64
N LEU A 402 -15.23 30.55 14.55
CA LEU A 402 -13.87 30.74 15.05
C LEU A 402 -13.94 31.10 16.53
N GLU A 403 -13.68 30.15 17.42
CA GLU A 403 -13.54 30.40 18.85
C GLU A 403 -12.06 30.57 19.20
N THR A 404 -11.67 31.79 19.60
CA THR A 404 -10.31 32.09 20.04
C THR A 404 -10.18 31.76 21.53
N SER A 405 -9.56 30.63 21.86
CA SER A 405 -9.11 30.36 23.23
C SER A 405 -7.74 31.03 23.46
N GLY A 406 -7.66 31.93 24.44
CA GLY A 406 -6.41 32.60 24.83
C GLY A 406 -5.42 31.63 25.49
N GLY A 407 -4.33 31.34 24.78
CA GLY A 407 -3.24 30.43 25.20
C GLY A 407 -3.09 29.28 24.22
N SER A 408 -1.87 28.97 23.75
CA SER A 408 -1.60 27.99 22.67
C SER A 408 -2.22 26.62 22.97
N PRO A 409 -3.41 26.28 22.43
CA PRO A 409 -4.09 25.02 22.70
C PRO A 409 -3.32 23.84 22.08
N ALA A 410 -2.54 24.14 21.04
CA ALA A 410 -1.65 23.22 20.36
C ALA A 410 -0.62 22.60 21.31
N THR A 411 -0.10 23.35 22.29
CA THR A 411 0.93 22.87 23.22
C THR A 411 0.34 21.89 24.24
N THR A 412 -0.85 22.18 24.78
CA THR A 412 -1.55 21.32 25.74
C THR A 412 -2.09 20.05 25.09
N MET A 413 -2.68 20.15 23.89
CA MET A 413 -3.09 18.96 23.12
C MET A 413 -1.88 18.11 22.70
N GLN A 414 -0.76 18.74 22.32
CA GLN A 414 0.48 18.02 22.00
C GLN A 414 1.08 17.29 23.19
N ALA A 415 1.04 17.87 24.39
CA ALA A 415 1.53 17.24 25.61
C ALA A 415 0.68 16.00 25.95
N ASN A 416 -0.65 16.16 25.92
CA ASN A 416 -1.59 15.06 26.20
C ASN A 416 -1.49 13.90 25.19
N PHE A 417 -1.21 14.19 23.92
CA PHE A 417 -1.01 13.17 22.88
C PHE A 417 0.32 12.42 23.05
N THR A 418 1.42 13.12 23.37
CA THR A 418 2.73 12.50 23.65
C THR A 418 2.62 11.51 24.81
N GLU A 419 1.94 11.93 25.89
CA GLU A 419 1.76 11.12 27.09
C GLU A 419 0.86 9.90 26.85
N LYS A 420 -0.26 10.06 26.13
CA LYS A 420 -1.17 8.95 25.78
C LYS A 420 -0.54 7.90 24.85
N MET A 421 0.30 8.32 23.92
CA MET A 421 0.94 7.42 22.95
C MET A 421 2.28 6.85 23.43
N GLY A 422 2.70 7.16 24.67
CA GLY A 422 3.91 6.61 25.27
C GLY A 422 5.23 7.09 24.66
N TYR A 423 5.21 8.22 23.94
CA TYR A 423 6.43 8.81 23.39
C TYR A 423 7.32 9.35 24.50
N GLN A 424 8.62 9.08 24.42
CA GLN A 424 9.62 9.58 25.36
C GLN A 424 10.50 10.63 24.68
N THR A 425 10.74 11.74 25.40
CA THR A 425 11.72 12.73 24.97
C THR A 425 13.12 12.13 25.09
N CYS A 426 13.86 12.16 24.00
CA CYS A 426 15.23 11.65 23.95
C CYS A 426 16.20 12.76 23.53
N THR A 427 17.43 12.71 24.02
CA THR A 427 18.48 13.65 23.63
C THR A 427 19.15 13.16 22.36
N VAL A 428 19.29 14.03 21.36
CA VAL A 428 20.12 13.75 20.18
C VAL A 428 21.56 14.08 20.54
N SER A 429 22.42 13.08 20.67
CA SER A 429 23.83 13.24 21.01
C SER A 429 24.73 13.45 19.80
N ILE A 430 24.35 12.93 18.63
CA ILE A 430 25.05 13.17 17.36
C ILE A 430 24.05 13.51 16.27
N ASN A 431 24.38 14.50 15.44
CA ASN A 431 23.64 14.87 14.24
C ASN A 431 24.63 15.35 13.16
N GLU A 432 25.14 14.41 12.39
CA GLU A 432 26.23 14.63 11.43
C GLU A 432 25.77 14.40 10.00
N GLU A 433 26.25 15.23 9.08
CA GLU A 433 26.00 15.09 7.65
C GLU A 433 26.92 14.00 7.06
N LEU A 434 26.31 13.01 6.40
CA LEU A 434 27.02 11.90 5.77
C LEU A 434 27.34 12.16 4.29
N CYS A 435 26.63 13.10 3.66
CA CYS A 435 26.85 13.48 2.27
C CYS A 435 27.72 14.73 2.18
N MET A 436 28.68 14.75 1.25
CA MET A 436 29.36 16.00 0.89
C MET A 436 28.32 16.96 0.29
N GLN A 437 28.10 18.08 0.96
CA GLN A 437 27.20 19.14 0.50
C GLN A 437 27.99 20.04 -0.46
N SER A 438 27.75 19.90 -1.77
CA SER A 438 28.36 20.78 -2.77
C SER A 438 27.59 22.09 -2.93
N ASP A 439 26.28 22.05 -2.72
CA ASP A 439 25.39 23.22 -2.76
C ASP A 439 24.13 22.98 -1.91
N ALA A 440 23.28 24.01 -1.77
CA ALA A 440 22.05 23.94 -0.99
C ALA A 440 20.96 23.01 -1.58
N SER A 441 21.14 22.53 -2.81
CA SER A 441 20.23 21.57 -3.47
C SER A 441 20.66 20.11 -3.30
N SER A 442 21.85 19.90 -2.74
CA SER A 442 22.43 18.59 -2.52
C SER A 442 21.57 17.80 -1.52
N PRO A 443 21.28 16.52 -1.78
CA PRO A 443 20.50 15.70 -0.86
C PRO A 443 21.23 15.58 0.48
N SER A 444 20.53 15.84 1.57
CA SER A 444 21.05 15.68 2.93
C SER A 444 20.73 14.26 3.44
N VAL A 445 21.76 13.59 3.94
CA VAL A 445 21.64 12.29 4.61
C VAL A 445 22.43 12.40 5.91
N ARG A 446 21.78 12.15 7.04
CA ARG A 446 22.37 12.40 8.36
C ARG A 446 22.48 11.16 9.21
N GLN A 447 23.59 11.04 9.93
CA GLN A 447 23.72 10.14 11.06
C GLN A 447 23.18 10.84 12.29
N ILE A 448 22.14 10.27 12.88
CA ILE A 448 21.56 10.74 14.13
C ILE A 448 21.80 9.67 15.19
N VAL A 449 22.46 10.04 16.29
CA VAL A 449 22.58 9.19 17.48
C VAL A 449 21.73 9.81 18.57
N ILE A 450 20.91 8.97 19.18
CA ILE A 450 19.94 9.36 20.20
C ILE A 450 20.29 8.59 21.47
N ASP A 451 20.42 9.33 22.56
CA ASP A 451 20.64 8.75 23.87
C ASP A 451 19.40 7.98 24.27
N ARG A 452 19.58 6.68 24.47
CA ARG A 452 18.48 5.77 24.78
C ARG A 452 17.90 6.14 26.16
N PRO A 453 16.60 6.43 26.25
CA PRO A 453 15.98 6.71 27.53
C PRO A 453 15.93 5.46 28.42
N GLY A 454 15.91 5.68 29.73
CA GLY A 454 15.86 4.60 30.72
C GLY A 454 14.62 3.72 30.54
N GLY A 455 14.81 2.39 30.55
CA GLY A 455 13.72 1.42 30.45
C GLY A 455 13.33 0.98 29.03
N CYS A 456 13.82 1.63 27.97
CA CYS A 456 13.55 1.20 26.59
C CYS A 456 14.52 0.10 26.13
N SER A 457 14.04 -1.07 25.71
CA SER A 457 14.87 -2.07 25.02
C SER A 457 14.67 -1.97 23.50
N TYR A 458 15.68 -2.34 22.73
CA TYR A 458 15.56 -2.49 21.27
C TYR A 458 16.50 -3.60 20.79
N ALA A 459 16.21 -4.15 19.62
CA ALA A 459 17.05 -5.08 18.90
C ALA A 459 17.43 -4.51 17.53
N CYS A 460 18.52 -5.02 16.96
CA CYS A 460 18.95 -4.64 15.62
C CYS A 460 17.87 -4.95 14.58
N GLY A 461 17.28 -3.90 14.01
CA GLY A 461 16.21 -3.99 13.02
C GLY A 461 14.81 -3.63 13.50
N ASP A 462 14.68 -3.26 14.77
CA ASP A 462 13.52 -2.51 15.23
C ASP A 462 13.50 -1.11 14.59
N HIS A 463 12.33 -0.48 14.61
CA HIS A 463 12.10 0.84 14.02
C HIS A 463 12.01 1.88 15.15
N LEU A 464 12.56 3.06 14.91
CA LEU A 464 12.36 4.22 15.77
C LEU A 464 11.27 5.10 15.16
N GLU A 465 10.18 5.30 15.89
CA GLU A 465 9.15 6.26 15.51
C GLU A 465 9.52 7.64 16.05
N VAL A 466 9.56 8.64 15.15
CA VAL A 466 9.94 10.01 15.49
C VAL A 466 8.75 10.92 15.22
N ARG A 467 8.31 11.66 16.25
CA ARG A 467 7.26 12.66 16.08
C ARG A 467 7.86 13.96 15.53
N PRO A 468 7.54 14.37 14.28
CA PRO A 468 8.03 15.63 13.76
C PRO A 468 7.29 16.82 14.39
N ARG A 469 7.96 17.97 14.45
CA ARG A 469 7.32 19.27 14.69
C ARG A 469 7.38 20.07 13.39
N ARG A 470 6.31 20.78 13.05
CA ARG A 470 6.32 21.70 11.90
C ARG A 470 7.39 22.77 12.13
N ALA A 471 8.15 23.12 11.09
CA ALA A 471 9.07 24.24 11.16
C ALA A 471 8.27 25.51 11.48
N GLU A 472 8.75 26.28 12.46
CA GLU A 472 8.26 27.63 12.68
C GLU A 472 8.77 28.48 11.51
N VAL A 473 7.84 29.10 10.77
CA VAL A 473 8.14 29.98 9.63
C VAL A 473 8.45 31.36 10.14
#